data_AF-A0A485P3W7-F1
#
_entry.id   AF-A0A485P3W7-F1
#
_cell.length_a   1.000
_cell.length_b   1.000
_cell.length_c   1.000
_cell.angle_alpha   90.00
_cell.angle_beta   90.00
_cell.angle_gamma   90.00
#
_symmetry.space_group_name_H-M   'P 1'
#
loop_
_entity.id
_entity.type
_entity.pdbx_description
1 polymer ?
#
loop_
_entity_poly.entity_id
_entity_poly.type
_entity_poly.pdbx_seq_one_letter_code
_entity_poly.pdbx_strand_id
1 'polypeptide(L)'
;AKTFTAEQDTIKLQVINLAAKLYLTNPKQNKLLTLYILSLAKSHQNHDICDLPHFTWHFILSSEQDGALSHHANKLLLAPKATPDLESSFKDQTTSSQAHYPTY
;
A
#
# COMPACT_ATOMS: atom_id res chain seq x y z
N ALA A 1 6.35 -12.95 -9.50
CA ALA A 1 6.51 -13.84 -8.33
C ALA A 1 7.92 -14.42 -8.21
N LYS A 2 8.53 -14.92 -9.31
CA LYS A 2 9.88 -15.53 -9.28
C LYS A 2 11.00 -14.60 -8.79
N THR A 3 10.87 -13.29 -8.97
CA THR A 3 11.89 -12.30 -8.55
C THR A 3 11.62 -11.71 -7.16
N PHE A 4 10.50 -12.05 -6.50
CA PHE A 4 10.03 -11.37 -5.29
C PHE A 4 11.06 -11.27 -4.17
N THR A 5 11.87 -12.31 -3.97
CA THR A 5 12.92 -12.35 -2.95
C THR A 5 14.12 -11.46 -3.26
N ALA A 6 14.37 -11.15 -4.54
CA ALA A 6 15.49 -10.32 -5.00
C ALA A 6 15.13 -8.83 -5.15
N GLU A 7 13.84 -8.48 -5.06
CA GLU A 7 13.38 -7.09 -5.17
C GLU A 7 13.74 -6.26 -3.92
N GLN A 8 13.62 -4.94 -4.04
CA GLN A 8 13.74 -4.03 -2.91
C GLN A 8 12.55 -4.17 -1.95
N ASP A 9 12.79 -3.86 -0.67
CA ASP A 9 11.81 -3.99 0.41
C ASP A 9 10.52 -3.18 0.16
N THR A 10 10.64 -1.97 -0.40
CA THR A 10 9.49 -1.16 -0.80
C THR A 10 8.65 -1.83 -1.90
N ILE A 11 9.29 -2.47 -2.87
CA ILE A 11 8.60 -3.19 -3.95
C ILE A 11 7.92 -4.44 -3.41
N LYS A 12 8.56 -5.17 -2.47
CA LYS A 12 7.94 -6.32 -1.80
C LYS A 12 6.66 -5.93 -1.06
N LEU A 13 6.70 -4.84 -0.28
CA LEU A 13 5.52 -4.30 0.41
C LEU A 13 4.39 -3.93 -0.56
N GLN A 14 4.72 -3.30 -1.69
CA GLN A 14 3.75 -2.97 -2.73
C GLN A 14 3.14 -4.23 -3.37
N VAL A 15 3.95 -5.24 -3.64
CA VAL A 15 3.49 -6.52 -4.22
C VAL A 15 2.56 -7.26 -3.26
N ILE A 16 2.87 -7.28 -1.96
CA ILE A 16 1.99 -7.88 -0.94
C ILE A 16 0.65 -7.14 -0.87
N ASN A 17 0.68 -5.80 -0.82
CA ASN A 17 -0.54 -4.98 -0.83
C ASN A 17 -1.38 -5.19 -2.09
N LEU A 18 -0.75 -5.29 -3.25
CA LEU A 18 -1.43 -5.58 -4.51
C LEU A 18 -2.06 -6.97 -4.48
N ALA A 19 -1.34 -7.99 -3.99
CA ALA A 19 -1.83 -9.35 -3.88
C ALA A 19 -3.05 -9.45 -2.93
N ALA A 20 -3.05 -8.69 -1.85
CA ALA A 20 -4.20 -8.59 -0.94
C ALA A 20 -5.43 -7.97 -1.63
N LYS A 21 -5.24 -6.88 -2.39
CA LYS A 21 -6.31 -6.25 -3.17
C LYS A 21 -6.87 -7.17 -4.28
N LEU A 22 -5.98 -7.91 -4.96
CA LEU A 22 -6.38 -8.88 -5.98
C LEU A 22 -7.16 -10.06 -5.40
N TYR A 23 -6.84 -10.47 -4.17
CA TYR A 23 -7.62 -11.47 -3.46
C TYR A 23 -9.05 -10.98 -3.16
N LEU A 24 -9.19 -9.75 -2.68
CA LEU A 24 -10.51 -9.19 -2.35
C LEU A 24 -11.41 -8.96 -3.58
N THR A 25 -10.80 -8.61 -4.72
CA THR A 25 -11.54 -8.36 -5.98
C THR A 25 -11.94 -9.64 -6.71
N ASN A 26 -11.09 -10.67 -6.68
CA ASN A 26 -11.39 -11.96 -7.30
C ASN A 26 -10.74 -13.12 -6.54
N PRO A 27 -11.35 -13.57 -5.43
CA PRO A 27 -10.75 -14.58 -4.58
C PRO A 27 -10.66 -15.95 -5.27
N LYS A 28 -11.60 -16.29 -6.16
CA LYS A 28 -11.66 -17.61 -6.82
C LYS A 28 -10.44 -17.91 -7.69
N GLN A 29 -9.96 -16.92 -8.44
CA GLN A 29 -8.82 -17.08 -9.34
C GLN A 29 -7.49 -16.73 -8.67
N ASN A 30 -7.48 -15.77 -7.75
CA ASN A 30 -6.25 -15.22 -7.19
C ASN A 30 -5.82 -15.82 -5.84
N LYS A 31 -6.63 -16.72 -5.24
CA LYS A 31 -6.30 -17.36 -3.94
C LYS A 31 -4.91 -17.98 -3.95
N LEU A 32 -4.59 -18.84 -4.91
CA LEU A 32 -3.31 -19.56 -4.94
C LEU A 32 -2.12 -18.62 -5.12
N LEU A 33 -2.26 -17.61 -5.98
CA LEU A 33 -1.22 -16.59 -6.22
C LEU A 33 -0.95 -15.76 -4.95
N THR A 34 -2.00 -15.27 -4.31
CA THR A 34 -1.87 -14.46 -3.08
C THR A 34 -1.26 -15.30 -1.95
N LEU A 35 -1.69 -16.54 -1.78
CA LEU A 35 -1.11 -17.46 -0.79
C LEU A 35 0.37 -17.74 -1.04
N TYR A 36 0.79 -17.89 -2.31
CA TYR A 36 2.19 -18.08 -2.68
C TYR A 36 3.05 -16.84 -2.38
N ILE A 37 2.56 -15.64 -2.68
CA ILE A 37 3.28 -14.40 -2.36
C ILE A 37 3.40 -14.22 -0.84
N LEU A 38 2.34 -14.52 -0.09
CA LEU A 38 2.34 -14.43 1.37
C LEU A 38 3.28 -15.46 2.02
N SER A 39 3.37 -16.68 1.48
CA SER A 39 4.29 -17.69 2.01
C SER A 39 5.75 -17.31 1.78
N LEU A 40 6.06 -16.68 0.64
CA LEU A 40 7.41 -16.13 0.37
C LEU A 40 7.76 -14.98 1.33
N ALA A 41 6.79 -14.12 1.65
CA ALA A 41 6.99 -12.98 2.53
C ALA A 41 7.11 -13.36 4.02
N LYS A 42 6.53 -14.51 4.43
CA LYS A 42 6.59 -15.01 5.81
C LYS A 42 8.02 -15.28 6.29
N SER A 43 8.92 -15.68 5.40
CA SER A 43 10.31 -16.01 5.73
C SER A 43 11.27 -14.81 5.64
N HIS A 44 10.75 -13.58 5.49
CA HIS A 44 11.56 -12.39 5.34
C HIS A 44 12.08 -11.86 6.69
N GLN A 45 13.34 -11.43 6.75
CA GLN A 45 13.99 -10.95 7.98
C GLN A 45 13.48 -9.57 8.44
N ASN A 46 13.02 -8.73 7.51
CA ASN A 46 12.48 -7.41 7.82
C ASN A 46 11.09 -7.54 8.48
N HIS A 47 10.96 -7.01 9.71
CA HIS A 47 9.72 -7.06 10.50
C HIS A 47 8.53 -6.41 9.79
N ASP A 48 8.71 -5.27 9.11
CA ASP A 48 7.62 -4.60 8.38
C ASP A 48 7.04 -5.49 7.25
N ILE A 49 7.91 -6.28 6.62
CA ILE A 49 7.55 -7.18 5.51
C ILE A 49 6.99 -8.51 6.03
N CYS A 50 7.39 -8.94 7.22
CA CYS A 50 6.91 -10.17 7.85
C CYS A 50 5.50 -9.99 8.46
N ASP A 51 5.22 -8.81 9.02
CA ASP A 51 3.97 -8.54 9.73
C ASP A 51 2.78 -8.30 8.80
N LEU A 52 3.00 -7.65 7.64
CA LEU A 52 1.94 -7.38 6.67
C LEU A 52 1.29 -8.66 6.12
N PRO A 53 2.02 -9.72 5.75
CA PRO A 53 1.47 -11.03 5.43
C PRO A 53 0.69 -11.64 6.57
N HIS A 54 1.17 -11.54 7.81
CA HIS A 54 0.49 -12.10 8.98
C HIS A 54 -0.86 -11.41 9.24
N PHE A 55 -0.90 -10.09 9.12
CA PHE A 55 -2.13 -9.30 9.16
C PHE A 55 -3.08 -9.69 8.02
N THR A 56 -2.56 -9.78 6.79
CA THR A 56 -3.34 -10.14 5.59
C THR A 56 -3.89 -11.56 5.67
N TRP A 57 -3.12 -12.50 6.25
CA TRP A 57 -3.55 -13.88 6.48
C TRP A 57 -4.79 -13.96 7.36
N HIS A 58 -4.90 -13.11 8.39
CA HIS A 58 -6.11 -13.07 9.21
C HIS A 58 -7.34 -12.64 8.39
N PHE A 59 -7.23 -11.67 7.49
CA PHE A 59 -8.37 -11.27 6.65
C PHE A 59 -8.74 -12.35 5.62
N ILE A 60 -7.75 -13.03 5.04
CA ILE A 60 -7.96 -14.08 4.03
C ILE A 60 -8.53 -15.36 4.67
N LEU A 61 -8.01 -15.78 5.81
CA LEU A 61 -8.43 -17.00 6.49
C LEU A 61 -9.78 -16.82 7.18
N SER A 62 -10.04 -15.65 7.78
CA SER A 62 -11.35 -15.32 8.37
C SER A 62 -12.44 -15.02 7.33
N SER A 63 -12.09 -14.86 6.05
CA SER A 63 -13.06 -14.75 4.96
C SER A 63 -13.85 -16.03 4.72
N GLU A 64 -13.36 -17.21 5.13
CA GLU A 64 -14.12 -18.46 5.01
C GLU A 64 -15.03 -18.75 6.21
N GLN A 65 -14.84 -18.04 7.33
CA GLN A 65 -15.61 -18.21 8.58
C GLN A 65 -16.53 -17.01 8.89
N ASP A 66 -16.68 -16.06 7.98
CA ASP A 66 -17.54 -14.86 8.14
C ASP A 66 -17.27 -14.07 9.43
N GLY A 67 -15.98 -13.93 9.79
CA GLY A 67 -15.57 -13.18 10.98
C GLY A 67 -15.72 -11.66 10.78
N ALA A 68 -15.99 -10.91 11.86
CA ALA A 68 -16.19 -9.45 11.83
C ALA A 68 -15.07 -8.66 11.10
N LEU A 69 -13.85 -9.20 11.05
CA LEU A 69 -12.70 -8.61 10.36
C LEU A 69 -12.81 -8.72 8.83
N SER A 70 -13.37 -9.81 8.28
CA SER A 70 -13.47 -10.00 6.82
C SER A 70 -14.38 -8.94 6.18
N HIS A 71 -15.47 -8.57 6.87
CA HIS A 71 -16.39 -7.52 6.44
C HIS A 71 -15.71 -6.15 6.30
N HIS A 72 -14.70 -5.88 7.13
CA HIS A 72 -13.95 -4.63 7.11
C HIS A 72 -12.73 -4.66 6.18
N ALA A 73 -12.33 -5.85 5.69
CA ALA A 73 -11.17 -6.02 4.82
C ALA A 73 -11.25 -5.16 3.56
N ASN A 74 -12.42 -5.16 2.90
CA ASN A 74 -12.66 -4.34 1.71
C ASN A 74 -12.53 -2.84 2.02
N LYS A 75 -13.08 -2.39 3.14
CA LYS A 75 -13.04 -0.98 3.52
C LYS A 75 -11.63 -0.50 3.90
N LEU A 76 -10.81 -1.37 4.48
CA LEU A 76 -9.45 -1.03 4.92
C LEU A 76 -8.42 -1.17 3.80
N LEU A 77 -8.48 -2.27 3.03
CA LEU A 77 -7.48 -2.58 2.01
C LEU A 77 -7.80 -1.95 0.64
N LEU A 78 -9.08 -1.72 0.32
CA LEU A 78 -9.50 -1.01 -0.90
C LEU A 78 -9.81 0.47 -0.65
N ALA A 79 -9.49 1.00 0.54
CA ALA A 79 -9.64 2.41 0.83
C ALA A 79 -8.91 3.24 -0.24
N PRO A 80 -9.56 4.27 -0.83
CA PRO A 80 -8.88 5.18 -1.73
C PRO A 80 -7.74 5.85 -0.95
N LYS A 81 -6.51 5.69 -1.44
CA LYS A 81 -5.36 6.38 -0.87
C LYS A 81 -5.63 7.87 -1.00
N ALA A 82 -5.52 8.63 0.10
CA ALA A 82 -5.67 10.08 0.07
C ALA A 82 -4.79 10.65 -1.04
N THR A 83 -5.40 11.45 -1.92
CA THR A 83 -4.70 12.01 -3.08
C THR A 83 -3.65 12.98 -2.54
N PRO A 84 -2.38 12.86 -2.95
CA PRO A 84 -1.38 13.85 -2.55
C PRO A 84 -1.83 15.22 -3.06
N ASP A 85 -2.01 16.17 -2.15
CA ASP A 85 -2.27 17.56 -2.55
C ASP A 85 -1.10 18.04 -3.38
N LEU A 86 -1.39 18.52 -4.59
CA LEU A 86 -0.42 19.06 -5.52
C LEU A 86 -0.02 20.47 -5.05
N GLU A 87 0.66 20.56 -3.91
CA GLU A 87 1.32 21.79 -3.48
C GLU A 87 2.58 21.96 -4.34
N SER A 88 2.47 22.74 -5.41
CA SER A 88 3.61 23.13 -6.25
C SER A 88 4.52 24.09 -5.48
N SER A 89 5.82 23.78 -5.32
CA SER A 89 6.83 24.67 -4.69
C SER A 89 7.09 26.00 -5.40
N PHE A 90 6.32 26.38 -6.43
CA PHE A 90 6.52 27.61 -7.21
C PHE A 90 5.71 28.82 -6.71
N LYS A 91 4.92 28.70 -5.64
CA LYS A 91 3.99 29.75 -5.25
C LYS A 91 4.60 30.93 -4.46
N ASP A 92 5.87 30.83 -4.06
CA ASP A 92 6.53 31.82 -3.21
C ASP A 92 7.52 32.77 -3.93
N GLN A 93 7.57 32.77 -5.27
CA GLN A 93 8.51 33.65 -6.01
C GLN A 93 7.90 34.93 -6.59
N THR A 94 6.60 35.18 -6.46
CA THR A 94 5.96 36.34 -7.16
C THR A 94 5.67 37.57 -6.30
N THR A 95 6.05 37.61 -5.03
CA THR A 95 5.81 38.81 -4.18
C THR A 95 7.04 39.22 -3.38
N SER A 96 8.17 39.47 -4.04
CA SER A 96 9.25 40.25 -3.45
C SER A 96 9.98 41.03 -4.54
N SER A 97 9.28 41.96 -5.17
CA SER A 97 9.85 42.99 -6.06
C SER A 97 8.86 44.13 -6.23
N GLN A 98 8.58 44.86 -5.15
CA GLN A 98 8.06 46.22 -5.26
C GLN A 98 9.09 47.13 -4.59
N ALA A 99 10.11 47.46 -5.38
CA ALA A 99 11.16 48.39 -5.03
C ALA A 99 10.55 49.78 -4.78
N HIS A 100 10.75 50.29 -3.58
CA HIS A 100 10.44 51.66 -3.20
C HIS A 100 11.55 52.56 -3.75
N TYR A 101 11.24 53.38 -4.76
CA TYR A 101 12.14 54.45 -5.22
C TYR A 101 11.83 55.74 -4.44
N PRO A 102 12.85 56.45 -3.92
CA PRO A 102 12.62 57.74 -3.29
C PRO A 102 12.42 58.82 -4.37
N THR A 103 11.41 59.66 -4.18
CA THR A 103 11.30 60.96 -4.86
C THR A 103 11.62 62.07 -3.87
N TYR A 104 12.44 63.02 -4.35
CA TYR A 104 13.04 64.20 -3.69
C TYR A 104 12.24 64.87 -2.58
#